data_AF-A0A355YDZ2-F1
#
_entry.id   AF-A0A355YDZ2-F1
#
_cell.length_a   1.000
_cell.length_b   1.000
_cell.length_c   1.000
_cell.angle_alpha   90.00
_cell.angle_beta   90.00
_cell.angle_gamma   90.00
#
_symmetry.space_group_name_H-M   'P 1'
#
loop_
_entity.id
_entity.type
_entity.pdbx_description
1 polymer ?
#
loop_
_entity_poly.entity_id
_entity_poly.type
_entity_poly.pdbx_seq_one_letter_code
_entity_poly.pdbx_strand_id
1 'polypeptide(L)'
;TCALAMAEAERYLPGFLAALEPLLARHGLREAPILLRVSGCPNGCSRPYLAEIALVGKAPGRYTLFLGGDHRGQRLNTLYRDNVTEAQILEALEPLLARYAAERDADERFGDFLHRSGLIDLPPYPTHRQIAVELHA
;
A
#
# COMPACT_ATOMS: atom_id res chain seq x y z
N THR A 1 22.22 6.96 -5.16
CA THR A 1 21.23 7.67 -6.00
C THR A 1 20.85 6.79 -7.19
N CYS A 2 19.63 6.90 -7.73
CA CYS A 2 19.10 6.03 -8.79
C CYS A 2 18.81 6.82 -10.07
N ALA A 3 19.29 6.33 -11.22
CA ALA A 3 19.09 6.99 -12.53
C ALA A 3 17.70 6.71 -13.17
N LEU A 4 16.92 5.80 -12.59
CA LEU A 4 15.61 5.38 -13.10
C LEU A 4 14.44 5.99 -12.32
N ALA A 5 14.72 6.88 -11.36
CA ALA A 5 13.70 7.49 -10.52
C ALA A 5 12.77 8.37 -11.36
N MET A 6 11.45 8.12 -11.24
CA MET A 6 10.39 8.94 -11.85
C MET A 6 9.82 9.93 -10.84
N ALA A 7 9.79 9.55 -9.56
CA ALA A 7 9.42 10.37 -8.42
C ALA A 7 10.38 10.12 -7.25
N GLU A 8 10.37 11.01 -6.26
CA GLU A 8 11.13 10.84 -5.03
C GLU A 8 10.59 9.67 -4.18
N ALA A 9 11.46 9.03 -3.41
CA ALA A 9 11.05 7.97 -2.48
C ALA A 9 11.69 8.19 -1.11
N GLU A 10 12.98 7.90 -0.95
CA GLU A 10 13.70 8.02 0.32
C GLU A 10 13.62 9.43 0.93
N ARG A 11 13.88 10.47 0.11
CA ARG A 11 13.83 11.88 0.54
C ARG A 11 12.39 12.39 0.78
N TYR A 12 11.42 11.74 0.16
CA TYR A 12 10.01 12.11 0.23
C TYR A 12 9.31 11.49 1.46
N LEU A 13 9.71 10.27 1.83
CA LEU A 13 9.05 9.49 2.87
C LEU A 13 8.88 10.23 4.21
N PRO A 14 9.88 10.95 4.77
CA PRO A 14 9.68 11.69 6.02
C PRO A 14 8.58 12.76 5.92
N GLY A 15 8.51 13.48 4.81
CA GLY A 15 7.48 14.50 4.57
C GLY A 15 6.09 13.88 4.42
N PHE A 16 5.99 12.78 3.68
CA PHE A 16 4.73 12.06 3.52
C PHE A 16 4.23 11.48 4.84
N LEU A 17 5.11 10.91 5.67
CA LEU A 17 4.76 10.41 7.01
C LEU A 17 4.23 11.55 7.89
N ALA A 18 4.87 12.71 7.89
CA ALA A 18 4.41 13.88 8.64
C ALA A 18 3.01 14.36 8.17
N ALA A 19 2.67 14.18 6.89
CA ALA A 19 1.34 14.49 6.36
C ALA A 19 0.29 13.40 6.68
N LEU A 20 0.70 12.13 6.76
CA LEU A 20 -0.17 10.99 7.06
C LEU A 20 -0.46 10.82 8.56
N GLU A 21 0.49 11.16 9.44
CA GLU A 21 0.36 11.01 10.89
C GLU A 21 -0.86 11.72 11.49
N PRO A 22 -1.20 12.98 11.14
CA PRO A 22 -2.42 13.64 11.62
C PRO A 22 -3.71 12.90 11.24
N LEU A 23 -3.69 12.25 10.07
CA LEU A 23 -4.79 11.44 9.55
C LEU A 23 -5.00 10.20 10.41
N LEU A 24 -3.91 9.47 10.68
CA LEU A 24 -3.92 8.31 11.57
C LEU A 24 -4.33 8.71 12.99
N ALA A 25 -3.83 9.83 13.49
CA ALA A 25 -4.16 10.33 14.83
C ALA A 25 -5.65 10.64 14.99
N ARG A 26 -6.27 11.26 13.97
CA ARG A 26 -7.71 11.59 13.98
C ARG A 26 -8.60 10.36 14.18
N HIS A 27 -8.17 9.21 13.67
CA HIS A 27 -8.92 7.94 13.75
C HIS A 27 -8.38 6.98 14.81
N GLY A 28 -7.47 7.42 15.69
CA GLY A 28 -6.89 6.55 16.73
C GLY A 28 -6.00 5.43 16.19
N LEU A 29 -5.39 5.63 15.01
CA LEU A 29 -4.59 4.63 14.29
C LEU A 29 -3.08 4.87 14.38
N ARG A 30 -2.58 5.76 15.25
CA ARG A 30 -1.11 6.05 15.33
C ARG A 30 -0.28 4.80 15.59
N GLU A 31 -0.77 3.94 16.48
CA GLU A 31 -0.12 2.68 16.85
C GLU A 31 -0.59 1.50 15.99
N ALA A 32 -1.46 1.75 15.00
CA ALA A 32 -1.93 0.70 14.11
C ALA A 32 -0.78 0.28 13.19
N PRO A 33 -0.42 -1.01 13.17
CA PRO A 33 0.74 -1.47 12.42
C PRO A 33 0.40 -1.67 10.93
N ILE A 34 0.37 -0.55 10.19
CA ILE A 34 0.09 -0.49 8.75
C ILE A 34 1.40 -0.45 7.95
N LEU A 35 1.59 -1.42 7.06
CA LEU A 35 2.78 -1.53 6.22
C LEU A 35 2.70 -0.56 5.03
N LEU A 36 3.39 0.58 5.13
CA LEU A 36 3.57 1.56 4.07
C LEU A 36 4.91 1.37 3.34
N ARG A 37 4.90 1.42 1.99
CA ARG A 37 6.13 1.41 1.18
C ARG A 37 6.08 2.43 0.05
N VAL A 38 7.21 3.07 -0.24
CA VAL A 38 7.35 4.02 -1.35
C VAL A 38 8.47 3.56 -2.28
N SER A 39 8.23 3.59 -3.58
CA SER A 39 9.24 3.31 -4.62
C SER A 39 9.22 4.42 -5.66
N GLY A 40 10.39 4.89 -6.09
CA GLY A 40 10.48 6.03 -7.01
C GLY A 40 10.12 5.71 -8.47
N CYS A 41 9.96 4.44 -8.82
CA CYS A 41 9.63 3.98 -10.18
C CYS A 41 9.03 2.56 -10.11
N PRO A 42 8.44 2.02 -11.21
CA PRO A 42 7.79 0.70 -11.20
C PRO A 42 8.74 -0.50 -11.08
N ASN A 43 10.06 -0.30 -11.01
CA ASN A 43 11.00 -1.41 -10.76
C ASN A 43 10.87 -2.00 -9.35
N GLY A 44 10.25 -1.27 -8.41
CA GLY A 44 9.81 -1.84 -7.14
C GLY A 44 10.92 -2.24 -6.16
N CYS A 45 12.05 -1.51 -6.12
CA CYS A 45 13.20 -1.84 -5.25
C CYS A 45 12.86 -1.95 -3.75
N SER A 46 11.89 -1.16 -3.28
CA SER A 46 11.41 -1.20 -1.90
C SER A 46 10.40 -2.32 -1.64
N ARG A 47 10.11 -3.16 -2.65
CA ARG A 47 9.06 -4.16 -2.66
C ARG A 47 7.66 -3.56 -2.39
N PRO A 48 7.25 -2.51 -3.12
CA PRO A 48 5.99 -1.80 -2.86
C PRO A 48 4.77 -2.68 -3.09
N TYR A 49 4.83 -3.65 -4.01
CA TYR A 49 3.69 -4.50 -4.37
C TYR A 49 3.25 -5.50 -3.27
N LEU A 50 4.01 -5.59 -2.19
CA LEU A 50 3.73 -6.43 -1.01
C LEU A 50 3.31 -5.61 0.22
N ALA A 51 3.04 -4.31 0.06
CA ALA A 51 2.60 -3.45 1.16
C ALA A 51 1.09 -3.25 1.20
N GLU A 52 0.58 -2.98 2.39
CA GLU A 52 -0.82 -2.61 2.63
C GLU A 52 -1.14 -1.26 1.98
N ILE A 53 -0.21 -0.30 2.08
CA ILE A 53 -0.23 0.97 1.35
C ILE A 53 1.06 1.12 0.56
N ALA A 54 0.96 1.38 -0.73
CA ALA A 54 2.13 1.56 -1.57
C ALA A 54 2.01 2.73 -2.54
N LEU A 55 3.10 3.50 -2.63
CA LEU A 55 3.27 4.57 -3.60
C LEU A 55 4.37 4.18 -4.59
N VAL A 56 4.04 4.16 -5.87
CA VAL A 56 4.98 3.86 -6.95
C VAL A 56 5.10 5.08 -7.86
N GLY A 57 6.29 5.65 -7.96
CA GLY A 57 6.55 6.88 -8.71
C GLY A 57 6.22 6.74 -10.19
N LYS A 58 5.52 7.74 -10.72
CA LYS A 58 5.10 7.84 -12.13
C LYS A 58 5.67 9.06 -12.83
N ALA A 59 5.75 10.18 -12.11
CA ALA A 59 6.31 11.44 -12.58
C ALA A 59 6.69 12.30 -11.35
N PRO A 60 7.41 13.43 -11.50
CA PRO A 60 7.76 14.29 -10.39
C PRO A 60 6.54 14.67 -9.54
N GLY A 61 6.55 14.28 -8.26
CA GLY A 61 5.45 14.53 -7.31
C GLY A 61 4.17 13.72 -7.56
N ARG A 62 4.20 12.70 -8.43
CA ARG A 62 3.04 11.87 -8.78
C ARG A 62 3.32 10.38 -8.63
N TYR A 63 2.34 9.66 -8.09
CA TYR A 63 2.46 8.25 -7.77
C TYR A 63 1.22 7.48 -8.22
N THR A 64 1.42 6.20 -8.51
CA THR A 64 0.35 5.20 -8.46
C THR A 64 0.18 4.74 -7.02
N LEU A 65 -1.05 4.77 -6.52
CA LEU A 65 -1.43 4.26 -5.21
C LEU A 65 -1.92 2.82 -5.36
N PHE A 66 -1.23 1.89 -4.72
CA PHE A 66 -1.64 0.50 -4.58
C PHE A 66 -2.02 0.19 -3.14
N LEU A 67 -3.01 -0.68 -2.95
CA LEU A 67 -3.59 -1.00 -1.64
C LEU A 67 -3.94 -2.49 -1.53
N GLY A 68 -3.96 -3.03 -0.31
CA GLY A 68 -4.53 -4.37 -0.04
C GLY A 68 -3.53 -5.53 0.06
N GLY A 69 -2.22 -5.27 0.00
CA GLY A 69 -1.21 -6.30 0.34
C GLY A 69 -1.39 -6.76 1.80
N ASP A 70 -0.90 -7.93 2.18
CA ASP A 70 -0.95 -8.37 3.59
C ASP A 70 0.32 -7.99 4.36
N HIS A 71 0.24 -8.08 5.69
CA HIS A 71 1.36 -7.76 6.57
C HIS A 71 2.53 -8.77 6.49
N ARG A 72 2.29 -9.97 5.93
CA ARG A 72 3.24 -11.09 5.83
C ARG A 72 4.02 -11.08 4.51
N GLY A 73 3.59 -10.27 3.54
CA GLY A 73 4.07 -10.30 2.17
C GLY A 73 3.64 -11.53 1.37
N GLN A 74 2.48 -12.14 1.67
CA GLN A 74 1.96 -13.32 0.95
C GLN A 74 0.92 -12.97 -0.12
N ARG A 75 0.39 -11.74 -0.10
CA ARG A 75 -0.58 -11.20 -1.05
C ARG A 75 -0.06 -9.93 -1.71
N LEU A 76 -0.21 -9.87 -3.04
CA LEU A 76 0.05 -8.68 -3.83
C LEU A 76 -1.07 -7.65 -3.61
N ASN A 77 -0.70 -6.37 -3.59
CA ASN A 77 -1.68 -5.29 -3.60
C ASN A 77 -2.30 -5.05 -4.98
N THR A 78 -3.35 -4.25 -5.00
CA THR A 78 -4.15 -3.91 -6.18
C THR A 78 -3.96 -2.43 -6.52
N LEU A 79 -3.95 -2.10 -7.81
CA LEU A 79 -3.96 -0.71 -8.28
C LEU A 79 -5.27 -0.04 -7.85
N TYR A 80 -5.16 1.03 -7.06
CA TYR A 80 -6.33 1.76 -6.54
C TYR A 80 -6.51 3.10 -7.26
N ARG A 81 -5.44 3.88 -7.43
CA ARG A 81 -5.45 5.12 -8.21
C ARG A 81 -4.14 5.30 -8.97
N ASP A 82 -4.21 5.82 -10.19
CA ASP A 82 -3.02 6.07 -10.99
C ASP A 82 -2.72 7.57 -11.14
N ASN A 83 -1.43 7.91 -11.17
CA ASN A 83 -0.91 9.25 -11.47
C ASN A 83 -1.44 10.39 -10.57
N VAL A 84 -1.59 10.12 -9.27
CA VAL A 84 -2.15 11.04 -8.26
C VAL A 84 -1.07 11.81 -7.49
N THR A 85 -1.42 13.01 -7.02
CA THR A 85 -0.56 13.82 -6.13
C THR A 85 -0.70 13.39 -4.66
N GLU A 86 0.20 13.86 -3.79
CA GLU A 86 0.11 13.64 -2.34
C GLU A 86 -1.25 14.01 -1.76
N ALA A 87 -1.78 15.19 -2.09
CA ALA A 87 -3.08 15.63 -1.58
C ALA A 87 -4.21 14.66 -1.96
N GLN A 88 -4.20 14.18 -3.21
CA GLN A 88 -5.18 13.20 -3.70
C GLN A 88 -5.00 11.82 -3.05
N ILE A 89 -3.76 11.44 -2.70
CA ILE A 89 -3.47 10.22 -1.95
C ILE A 89 -4.08 10.30 -0.55
N LEU A 90 -3.81 11.40 0.17
CA LEU A 90 -4.32 11.59 1.54
C LEU A 90 -5.85 11.67 1.55
N GLU A 91 -6.44 12.40 0.59
CA GLU A 91 -7.89 12.46 0.40
C GLU A 91 -8.50 11.07 0.15
N ALA A 92 -7.82 10.23 -0.64
CA ALA A 92 -8.29 8.89 -0.95
C ALA A 92 -8.10 7.89 0.22
N LEU A 93 -7.11 8.10 1.08
CA LEU A 93 -6.83 7.27 2.25
C LEU A 93 -7.75 7.59 3.44
N GLU A 94 -8.11 8.86 3.64
CA GLU A 94 -8.91 9.31 4.79
C GLU A 94 -10.18 8.48 5.03
N PRO A 95 -11.10 8.32 4.05
CA PRO A 95 -12.31 7.53 4.27
C PRO A 95 -12.02 6.04 4.52
N LEU A 96 -10.94 5.50 3.96
CA LEU A 96 -10.57 4.10 4.16
C LEU A 96 -10.04 3.86 5.59
N LEU A 97 -9.21 4.78 6.08
CA LEU A 97 -8.69 4.75 7.44
C LEU A 97 -9.80 4.97 8.48
N ALA A 98 -10.73 5.88 8.22
CA ALA A 98 -11.90 6.10 9.07
C ALA A 98 -12.75 4.82 9.20
N ARG A 99 -13.05 4.15 8.09
CA ARG A 99 -13.78 2.87 8.10
C ARG A 99 -12.99 1.77 8.80
N TYR A 100 -11.69 1.66 8.53
CA TYR A 100 -10.83 0.70 9.22
C TYR A 100 -10.84 0.89 10.74
N ALA A 101 -10.79 2.12 11.23
CA ALA A 101 -10.87 2.39 12.66
C ALA A 101 -12.21 1.98 13.29
N ALA A 102 -13.31 2.12 12.54
CA ALA A 102 -14.66 1.84 13.04
C ALA A 102 -15.10 0.37 12.89
N GLU A 103 -14.64 -0.32 11.84
CA GLU A 103 -15.19 -1.59 11.39
C GLU A 103 -14.19 -2.76 11.45
N ARG A 104 -12.93 -2.54 11.83
CA ARG A 104 -11.93 -3.62 11.89
C ARG A 104 -12.24 -4.64 12.98
N ASP A 105 -11.94 -5.90 12.69
CA ASP A 105 -11.95 -6.95 13.70
C ASP A 105 -10.71 -6.86 14.61
N ALA A 106 -10.75 -7.57 15.73
CA ALA A 106 -9.59 -7.66 16.62
C ALA A 106 -8.37 -8.25 15.88
N ASP A 107 -7.21 -7.61 16.04
CA ASP A 107 -5.94 -7.97 15.39
C ASP A 107 -5.93 -7.95 13.85
N GLU A 108 -6.99 -7.43 13.23
CA GLU A 108 -7.08 -7.29 11.78
C GLU A 108 -6.10 -6.23 11.25
N ARG A 109 -5.46 -6.52 10.12
CA ARG A 109 -4.56 -5.61 9.42
C ARG A 109 -5.31 -4.81 8.35
N PHE A 110 -4.82 -3.62 8.03
CA PHE A 110 -5.48 -2.70 7.10
C PHE A 110 -5.68 -3.33 5.73
N GLY A 111 -4.68 -4.03 5.18
CA GLY A 111 -4.81 -4.70 3.90
C GLY A 111 -5.84 -5.84 3.88
N ASP A 112 -5.97 -6.58 4.98
CA ASP A 112 -6.99 -7.64 5.12
C ASP A 112 -8.40 -7.04 5.25
N PHE A 113 -8.52 -5.97 6.03
CA PHE A 113 -9.75 -5.18 6.17
C PHE A 113 -10.28 -4.69 4.82
N LEU A 114 -9.41 -4.14 3.96
CA LEU A 114 -9.84 -3.61 2.65
C LEU A 114 -10.49 -4.68 1.76
N HIS A 115 -10.01 -5.93 1.83
CA HIS A 115 -10.60 -7.03 1.10
C HIS A 115 -11.84 -7.59 1.79
N ARG A 116 -11.83 -7.79 3.11
CA ARG A 116 -12.99 -8.28 3.86
C ARG A 116 -14.20 -7.36 3.71
N SER A 117 -13.98 -6.05 3.74
CA SER A 117 -15.03 -5.03 3.62
C SER A 117 -15.50 -4.78 2.18
N GLY A 118 -14.90 -5.45 1.19
CA GLY A 118 -15.23 -5.24 -0.23
C GLY A 118 -14.84 -3.86 -0.76
N LEU A 119 -13.98 -3.13 -0.05
CA LEU A 119 -13.45 -1.82 -0.49
C LEU A 119 -12.49 -1.98 -1.67
N ILE A 120 -11.81 -3.12 -1.76
CA ILE A 120 -10.89 -3.48 -2.85
C ILE A 120 -11.08 -4.94 -3.23
N ASP A 121 -11.24 -5.17 -4.54
CA ASP A 121 -11.32 -6.52 -5.08
C ASP A 121 -9.97 -7.23 -5.02
N LEU A 122 -10.03 -8.54 -4.73
CA LEU A 122 -8.90 -9.40 -4.99
C LEU A 122 -8.69 -9.47 -6.49
N PRO A 123 -7.45 -9.26 -6.96
CA PRO A 123 -7.19 -9.34 -8.38
C PRO A 123 -7.37 -10.79 -8.88
N PRO A 124 -7.76 -10.98 -10.15
CA PRO A 124 -8.23 -12.27 -10.67
C PRO A 124 -7.14 -13.34 -10.88
N TYR A 125 -5.93 -13.15 -10.35
CA TYR A 125 -4.86 -14.14 -10.48
C TYR A 125 -5.03 -15.29 -9.47
N PRO A 126 -4.67 -16.54 -9.84
CA PRO A 126 -4.66 -17.65 -8.89
C PRO A 126 -3.57 -17.40 -7.82
N THR A 127 -3.97 -16.95 -6.63
CA THR A 127 -3.05 -16.65 -5.51
C THR A 127 -2.46 -17.89 -4.84
N HIS A 128 -3.02 -19.08 -5.10
CA HIS A 128 -2.63 -20.33 -4.43
C HIS A 128 -2.54 -21.54 -5.35
N ARG A 129 -2.18 -21.38 -6.63
CA ARG A 129 -1.75 -22.55 -7.41
C ARG A 129 -0.34 -22.94 -6.97
N GLN A 130 -0.27 -23.88 -6.01
CA GLN A 130 0.96 -24.61 -5.78
C GLN A 130 1.34 -25.31 -7.08
N ILE A 131 2.44 -24.89 -7.70
CA ILE A 131 3.06 -25.65 -8.77
C ILE A 131 3.68 -26.86 -8.08
N ALA A 132 3.24 -28.07 -8.44
CA ALA A 132 3.90 -29.28 -7.98
C ALA A 132 5.33 -29.25 -8.53
N VAL A 133 6.32 -29.03 -7.65
CA VAL A 133 7.72 -29.09 -8.02
C VAL A 133 8.16 -30.54 -7.85
N GLU A 134 8.18 -31.30 -8.94
CA GLU A 134 8.92 -32.56 -8.99
C GLU A 134 10.41 -32.20 -9.07
N LEU A 135 11.08 -32.22 -7.92
CA LEU A 135 12.53 -32.13 -7.86
C LEU A 135 13.09 -33.48 -8.33
N HIS A 136 13.49 -33.57 -9.60
CA HIS A 136 14.35 -34.65 -10.05
C HIS A 136 15.73 -34.44 -9.44
N ALA A 137 16.08 -35.30 -8.48
CA ALA A 137 17.42 -35.43 -7.92
C ALA A 137 18.38 -36.10 -8.90
#